data_AF-A0AAD9KZH8-F1
#
_entry.id   AF-A0AAD9KZH8-F1
#
_cell.length_a   1.000
_cell.length_b   1.000
_cell.length_c   1.000
_cell.angle_alpha   90.00
_cell.angle_beta   90.00
_cell.angle_gamma   90.00
#
_symmetry.space_group_name_H-M   'P 1'
#
loop_
_entity.id
_entity.type
_entity.pdbx_description
1 polymer ?
#
loop_
_entity_poly.entity_id
_entity_poly.type
_entity_poly.pdbx_seq_one_letter_code
_entity_poly.pdbx_strand_id
1 'polypeptide(L)'
;MAGVSRYKKFLRLCEEWPLDKTKTGRDLGAFIRKQVADAFKQGESSNIDPQQCDKVYESLMKVKTNYYKKMYPRAPEKGCSGLTAEECNVMVSNEARKFLDS
;
A
#
# COMPACT_ATOMS: atom_id res chain seq x y z
N MET A 1 -26.98 12.73 1.45
CA MET A 1 -25.67 13.06 2.05
C MET A 1 -24.67 13.20 0.93
N ALA A 2 -24.07 14.38 0.75
CA ALA A 2 -23.07 14.59 -0.28
C ALA A 2 -21.89 13.65 -0.01
N GLY A 3 -21.76 12.59 -0.82
CA GLY A 3 -20.71 11.58 -0.67
C GLY A 3 -19.35 12.25 -0.79
N VAL A 4 -18.42 11.91 0.11
CA VAL A 4 -17.03 12.35 -0.02
C VAL A 4 -16.51 11.90 -1.39
N SER A 5 -16.05 12.87 -2.18
CA SER A 5 -15.44 12.64 -3.49
C SER A 5 -14.38 11.53 -3.42
N ARG A 6 -14.35 10.65 -4.43
CA ARG A 6 -13.39 9.53 -4.51
C ARG A 6 -11.95 10.02 -4.40
N TYR A 7 -11.64 11.12 -5.06
CA TYR A 7 -10.32 11.74 -4.99
C TYR A 7 -9.93 12.09 -3.55
N LYS A 8 -10.84 12.70 -2.78
CA LYS A 8 -10.61 13.02 -1.35
C LYS A 8 -10.36 11.77 -0.50
N LYS A 9 -10.99 10.64 -0.82
CA LYS A 9 -10.72 9.36 -0.13
C LYS A 9 -9.29 8.88 -0.40
N PHE A 10 -8.82 8.96 -1.65
CA PHE A 10 -7.45 8.62 -2.02
C PHE A 10 -6.42 9.56 -1.42
N LEU A 11 -6.73 10.86 -1.28
CA LEU A 11 -5.84 11.80 -0.60
C LEU A 11 -5.67 11.43 0.88
N ARG A 12 -6.76 11.17 1.61
CA ARG A 12 -6.69 10.70 3.00
C ARG A 12 -5.92 9.39 3.12
N LEU A 13 -6.15 8.45 2.21
CA LEU A 13 -5.38 7.20 2.16
C LEU A 13 -3.88 7.47 1.99
N CYS A 14 -3.50 8.41 1.13
CA CYS A 14 -2.11 8.79 0.92
C CYS A 14 -1.51 9.50 2.13
N GLU A 15 -2.28 10.27 2.90
CA GLU A 15 -1.79 10.90 4.14
C GLU A 15 -1.46 9.85 5.20
N GLU A 16 -2.30 8.83 5.32
CA GLU A 16 -2.14 7.79 6.35
C GLU A 16 -1.16 6.68 5.96
N TRP A 17 -0.81 6.56 4.67
CA TRP A 17 0.08 5.50 4.20
C TRP A 17 1.56 5.86 4.44
N PRO A 18 2.30 5.10 5.26
CA PRO A 18 3.68 5.42 5.58
C PRO A 18 4.62 5.27 4.36
N LEU A 19 5.73 5.99 4.37
CA LEU A 19 6.81 5.82 3.39
C LEU A 19 7.93 4.98 4.01
N ASP A 20 8.33 3.91 3.32
CA ASP A 20 9.45 3.07 3.73
C ASP A 20 10.77 3.55 3.12
N LYS A 21 11.61 4.18 3.93
CA LYS A 21 12.91 4.72 3.51
C LYS A 21 13.90 3.63 3.06
N THR A 22 13.76 2.41 3.61
CA THR A 22 14.64 1.27 3.28
C THR A 22 14.39 0.74 1.86
N LYS A 23 13.25 1.10 1.27
CA LYS A 23 12.82 0.68 -0.08
C LYS A 23 12.73 1.85 -1.04
N THR A 24 13.60 2.84 -0.91
CA THR A 24 13.63 4.00 -1.82
C THR A 24 13.64 3.53 -3.29
N GLY A 25 12.76 4.11 -4.12
CA GLY A 25 12.56 3.73 -5.53
C GLY A 25 11.62 2.54 -5.77
N ARG A 26 11.29 1.77 -4.73
CA ARG A 26 10.37 0.61 -4.78
C ARG A 26 9.29 0.65 -3.69
N ASP A 27 9.21 1.74 -2.95
CA ASP A 27 8.25 1.92 -1.86
C ASP A 27 6.81 1.95 -2.39
N LEU A 28 5.95 1.15 -1.75
CA LEU A 28 4.55 1.04 -2.14
C LEU A 28 3.80 2.36 -1.88
N GLY A 29 4.10 3.07 -0.80
CA GLY A 29 3.46 4.34 -0.47
C GLY A 29 3.75 5.43 -1.52
N ALA A 30 4.99 5.51 -1.99
CA ALA A 30 5.42 6.40 -3.07
C ALA A 30 4.75 6.00 -4.39
N PHE A 31 4.69 4.69 -4.68
CA PHE A 31 4.01 4.20 -5.87
C PHE A 31 2.52 4.53 -5.88
N ILE A 32 1.81 4.33 -4.76
CA ILE A 32 0.38 4.67 -4.64
C ILE A 32 0.17 6.16 -4.91
N ARG A 33 0.98 7.05 -4.30
CA ARG A 33 0.87 8.50 -4.52
C ARG A 33 1.07 8.88 -5.98
N LYS A 34 2.06 8.29 -6.65
CA LYS A 34 2.29 8.49 -8.09
C LYS A 34 1.08 8.05 -8.91
N GLN A 35 0.56 6.85 -8.66
CA GLN A 35 -0.60 6.33 -9.37
C GLN A 35 -1.86 7.18 -9.15
N VAL A 36 -2.07 7.71 -7.94
CA VAL A 36 -3.19 8.62 -7.66
C VAL A 36 -3.01 9.93 -8.43
N ALA A 37 -1.82 10.51 -8.46
CA ALA A 37 -1.55 11.72 -9.24
C ALA A 37 -1.76 11.48 -10.75
N ASP A 38 -1.35 10.32 -11.26
CA ASP A 38 -1.50 9.96 -12.67
C ASP A 38 -2.95 9.66 -13.07
N ALA A 39 -3.72 9.01 -12.20
CA ALA A 39 -5.13 8.69 -12.45
C ALA A 39 -6.02 9.94 -12.31
N PHE A 40 -5.75 10.80 -11.33
CA PHE A 40 -6.53 12.00 -11.03
C PHE A 40 -5.84 13.28 -11.53
N LYS A 41 -5.27 13.26 -12.75
CA LYS A 41 -4.61 14.44 -13.35
C LYS A 41 -5.52 15.67 -13.44
N GLN A 42 -6.83 15.46 -13.60
CA GLN A 42 -7.86 16.51 -13.63
C GLN A 42 -8.64 16.59 -12.31
N GLY A 43 -8.12 16.01 -11.24
CA GLY A 43 -8.80 15.91 -9.95
C GLY A 43 -10.12 15.16 -10.06
N GLU A 44 -11.19 15.75 -9.51
CA GLU A 44 -12.53 15.15 -9.48
C GLU A 44 -13.21 15.04 -10.85
N SER A 45 -12.71 15.76 -11.86
CA SER A 45 -13.24 15.73 -13.23
C SER A 45 -12.65 14.61 -14.09
N SER A 46 -11.72 13.83 -13.55
CA SER A 46 -11.06 12.73 -14.28
C SER A 46 -12.07 11.62 -14.58
N ASN A 47 -12.19 11.21 -15.85
CA ASN A 47 -13.06 10.12 -16.25
C ASN A 47 -12.43 8.76 -15.93
N ILE A 48 -12.77 8.22 -14.75
CA ILE A 48 -12.30 6.92 -14.27
C ILE A 48 -13.52 6.03 -14.06
N ASP A 49 -13.41 4.74 -14.40
CA ASP A 49 -14.44 3.75 -14.07
C ASP A 49 -14.70 3.74 -12.54
N PRO A 50 -15.90 4.14 -12.10
CA PRO A 50 -16.22 4.24 -10.67
C PRO A 50 -16.09 2.90 -9.94
N GLN A 51 -16.48 1.79 -10.59
CA GLN A 51 -16.48 0.47 -9.95
C GLN A 51 -15.07 -0.02 -9.70
N GLN A 52 -14.21 0.09 -10.72
CA GLN A 52 -12.80 -0.28 -10.58
C GLN A 52 -12.08 0.62 -9.57
N CYS A 53 -12.40 1.92 -9.53
CA CYS A 53 -11.84 2.86 -8.57
C CYS A 53 -12.19 2.47 -7.12
N ASP A 54 -13.46 2.17 -6.86
CA ASP A 54 -13.95 1.76 -5.53
C ASP A 54 -13.32 0.41 -5.12
N LYS A 55 -13.20 -0.55 -6.05
CA LYS A 55 -12.54 -1.85 -5.82
C LYS A 55 -11.06 -1.70 -5.44
N VAL A 56 -10.34 -0.81 -6.10
CA VAL A 56 -8.92 -0.52 -5.78
C VAL A 56 -8.83 0.09 -4.40
N TYR A 57 -9.68 1.07 -4.09
CA TYR A 57 -9.70 1.72 -2.77
C TYR A 57 -9.95 0.71 -1.64
N GLU A 58 -10.96 -0.17 -1.79
CA GLU A 58 -11.26 -1.21 -0.80
C GLU A 58 -10.10 -2.17 -0.60
N SER A 59 -9.43 -2.56 -1.68
CA SER A 59 -8.28 -3.45 -1.63
C SER A 59 -7.11 -2.81 -0.85
N LEU A 60 -6.82 -1.54 -1.11
CA LEU A 60 -5.79 -0.79 -0.38
C LEU A 60 -6.16 -0.63 1.11
N MET A 61 -7.43 -0.37 1.42
CA MET A 61 -7.89 -0.27 2.81
C MET A 61 -7.75 -1.59 3.57
N LYS A 62 -8.01 -2.74 2.92
CA LYS A 62 -7.79 -4.06 3.52
C LYS A 62 -6.33 -4.30 3.86
N VAL A 63 -5.41 -3.89 2.98
CA VAL A 63 -3.96 -3.96 3.22
C VAL A 63 -3.57 -3.08 4.40
N LYS A 64 -3.93 -1.78 4.38
CA LYS A 64 -3.61 -0.82 5.43
C LYS A 64 -4.08 -1.28 6.82
N THR A 65 -5.31 -1.77 6.91
CA THR A 65 -5.94 -2.14 8.18
C THR A 65 -5.48 -3.50 8.71
N ASN A 66 -4.60 -4.19 7.98
CA ASN A 66 -4.20 -5.58 8.24
C ASN A 66 -5.43 -6.50 8.34
N TYR A 67 -6.44 -6.27 7.50
CA TYR A 67 -7.75 -6.90 7.60
C TYR A 67 -7.66 -8.43 7.66
N TYR A 68 -6.93 -9.06 6.72
CA TYR A 68 -6.80 -10.50 6.67
C TYR A 68 -5.94 -11.08 7.80
N LYS A 69 -4.95 -10.34 8.30
CA LYS A 69 -4.18 -10.75 9.49
C LYS A 69 -5.08 -10.82 10.73
N LYS A 70 -6.02 -9.88 10.86
CA LYS A 70 -7.00 -9.85 11.96
C LYS A 70 -8.11 -10.88 11.79
N MET A 71 -8.56 -11.10 10.56
CA MET A 71 -9.61 -12.06 10.23
C MET A 71 -9.15 -13.51 10.41
N TYR A 72 -7.87 -13.79 10.14
CA TYR A 72 -7.29 -15.11 10.22
C TYR A 72 -6.05 -15.10 11.13
N PRO A 73 -6.24 -15.02 12.46
CA PRO A 73 -5.14 -15.04 13.41
C PRO A 73 -4.41 -16.40 13.33
N ARG A 74 -3.09 -16.37 13.37
CA ARG A 74 -2.23 -17.55 13.32
C ARG A 74 -1.37 -17.63 14.58
N ALA A 75 -1.19 -18.84 15.10
CA ALA A 75 -0.43 -19.10 16.32
C ALA A 75 1.09 -18.90 16.17
N PRO A 76 1.76 -19.36 15.08
CA PRO A 76 3.14 -18.96 14.85
C PRO A 76 3.19 -17.56 14.25
N GLU A 77 4.02 -16.71 14.85
CA GLU A 77 4.35 -15.39 14.30
C GLU A 77 5.27 -15.49 13.06
N LYS A 78 5.96 -16.63 12.94
CA LYS A 78 6.86 -16.95 11.84
C LYS A 78 6.10 -17.47 10.62
N GLY A 79 6.50 -17.00 9.44
CA GLY A 79 5.97 -17.46 8.16
C GLY A 79 6.57 -18.80 7.71
N CYS A 80 6.26 -19.20 6.47
CA CYS A 80 6.83 -20.40 5.84
C CYS A 80 8.36 -20.38 5.72
N SER A 81 8.95 -19.19 5.63
CA SER A 81 10.41 -19.00 5.61
C SER A 81 11.07 -19.18 6.98
N GLY A 82 10.30 -19.36 8.05
CA GLY A 82 10.81 -19.36 9.43
C GLY A 82 11.21 -17.98 9.96
N LEU A 83 11.03 -16.94 9.14
CA LEU A 83 11.33 -15.54 9.49
C LEU A 83 10.11 -14.83 10.05
N THR A 84 10.34 -13.85 10.93
CA THR A 84 9.31 -12.89 11.37
C THR A 84 9.05 -11.83 10.31
N ALA A 85 8.01 -11.02 10.52
CA ALA A 85 7.67 -9.92 9.61
C ALA A 85 8.78 -8.86 9.54
N GLU A 86 9.43 -8.59 10.66
CA GLU A 86 10.52 -7.63 10.82
C GLU A 86 11.77 -8.12 10.08
N GLU A 87 12.13 -9.39 10.26
CA GLU A 87 13.24 -10.02 9.54
C GLU A 87 12.99 -10.02 8.03
N CYS A 88 11.76 -10.37 7.61
CA CYS A 88 11.38 -10.26 6.21
C CYS A 88 11.51 -8.83 5.68
N ASN A 89 11.12 -7.81 6.47
CA ASN A 89 11.24 -6.41 6.08
C ASN A 89 12.71 -6.02 5.82
N VAL A 90 13.62 -6.44 6.70
CA VAL A 90 15.06 -6.23 6.51
C VAL A 90 15.55 -6.92 5.24
N MET A 91 15.15 -8.17 4.98
CA MET A 91 15.59 -8.92 3.80
C MET A 91 15.13 -8.29 2.48
N VAL A 92 13.99 -7.59 2.46
CA VAL A 92 13.50 -6.91 1.24
C VAL A 92 14.00 -5.47 1.07
N SER A 93 14.78 -4.97 2.04
CA SER A 93 15.42 -3.66 1.98
C SER A 93 16.36 -3.54 0.77
N ASN A 94 16.65 -2.30 0.36
CA ASN A 94 17.62 -2.06 -0.70
C ASN A 94 19.03 -2.50 -0.29
N GLU A 95 19.37 -2.39 0.98
CA GLU A 95 20.67 -2.78 1.54
C GLU A 95 20.88 -4.29 1.45
N ALA A 96 19.91 -5.08 1.96
CA ALA A 96 19.97 -6.53 1.89
C ALA A 96 20.02 -7.03 0.45
N ARG A 97 19.27 -6.38 -0.45
CA ARG A 97 19.27 -6.74 -1.87
C ARG A 97 20.63 -6.50 -2.54
N LYS A 98 21.31 -5.38 -2.25
CA LYS A 98 22.67 -5.12 -2.74
C LYS A 98 23.67 -6.17 -2.28
N PHE A 99 23.53 -6.65 -1.03
CA PHE A 99 24.38 -7.70 -0.48
C PHE A 99 24.13 -9.08 -1.13
N LEU A 100 22.89 -9.38 -1.52
CA LEU A 100 22.56 -10.63 -2.20
C LEU A 100 22.93 -10.63 -3.69
N ASP A 101 22.94 -9.46 -4.32
CA ASP A 101 23.29 -9.29 -5.73
C ASP A 101 24.82 -9.19 -5.97
N SER A 102 25.64 -9.17 -4.90
CA SER A 102 27.12 -9.11 -4.94
C SER A 102 27.76 -10.48 -4.77
#